data_AF-A0A6C0BMB6-F1
#
_entry.id   AF-A0A6C0BMB6-F1
#
_cell.length_a   1.000
_cell.length_b   1.000
_cell.length_c   1.000
_cell.angle_alpha   90.00
_cell.angle_beta   90.00
_cell.angle_gamma   90.00
#
_symmetry.space_group_name_H-M   'P 1'
#
loop_
_entity.id
_entity.type
_entity.pdbx_description
1 polymer ?
#
loop_
_entity_poly.entity_id
_entity_poly.type
_entity_poly.pdbx_seq_one_letter_code
_entity_poly.pdbx_strand_id
1 'polypeptide(L)'
;MSFQRRGQNRRSTYVPPSVTSNGTAPKLVSKGLSDYSESEEIASGPQSIAQMSNILDSLQPYSDTKIRDLPPDAMEKYRSAVTYVSVLYDTNNYPQLTELIERKYGGRSDYIPGTLGAYFGGCLIKRTMPGNTSSGCSLSCVNAVPPSRRQARTLGWTPCQENVLLGTLINGRYNFSRVNESPESTHAVIYVNSNRFDGFSRAEITQLRDMGVETVTVLSNNGSNDHRELLQVTRIGDVPIRVSTTNVPATDLALEPVTSTTPGVSSSNIWWIAIIIIVAVIILVLILK
;
A
#
# COMPACT_ATOMS: atom_id res chain seq x y z
N MET A 1 -30.19 8.27 -38.96
CA MET A 1 -30.17 8.40 -37.49
C MET A 1 -28.77 8.10 -36.99
N SER A 2 -27.97 9.13 -36.76
CA SER A 2 -26.58 9.05 -36.30
C SER A 2 -26.54 9.23 -34.78
N PHE A 3 -26.20 8.16 -34.05
CA PHE A 3 -26.02 8.20 -32.60
C PHE A 3 -24.64 8.78 -32.27
N GLN A 4 -24.62 10.06 -31.93
CA GLN A 4 -23.43 10.76 -31.46
C GLN A 4 -23.22 10.44 -29.97
N ARG A 5 -22.43 9.40 -29.67
CA ARG A 5 -22.02 9.09 -28.29
C ARG A 5 -21.09 10.19 -27.78
N ARG A 6 -21.61 11.07 -26.93
CA ARG A 6 -20.79 11.98 -26.11
C ARG A 6 -20.02 11.13 -25.09
N GLY A 7 -18.76 10.84 -25.40
CA GLY A 7 -17.83 10.29 -24.43
C GLY A 7 -17.57 11.34 -23.35
N GLN A 8 -18.12 11.13 -22.16
CA GLN A 8 -17.70 11.89 -20.98
C GLN A 8 -16.25 11.49 -20.68
N ASN A 9 -15.33 12.40 -20.94
CA ASN A 9 -13.93 12.30 -20.51
C ASN A 9 -13.90 12.42 -18.98
N ARG A 10 -14.13 11.32 -18.27
CA ARG A 10 -13.87 11.24 -16.83
C ARG A 10 -12.35 11.37 -16.66
N ARG A 11 -11.88 12.54 -16.24
CA ARG A 11 -10.51 12.71 -15.74
C ARG A 11 -10.37 11.76 -14.55
N SER A 12 -9.66 10.66 -14.74
CA SER A 12 -9.24 9.79 -13.64
C SER A 12 -8.22 10.59 -12.84
N THR A 13 -8.65 11.15 -11.72
CA THR A 13 -7.75 11.73 -10.72
C THR A 13 -7.00 10.58 -10.07
N TYR A 14 -5.77 10.36 -10.52
CA TYR A 14 -4.83 9.57 -9.76
C TYR A 14 -4.55 10.32 -8.47
N VAL A 15 -4.94 9.73 -7.35
CA VAL A 15 -4.51 10.19 -6.04
C VAL A 15 -3.22 9.43 -5.76
N PRO A 16 -2.05 10.10 -5.74
CA PRO A 16 -0.82 9.43 -5.36
C PRO A 16 -1.03 8.77 -4.00
N PRO A 17 -0.52 7.56 -3.78
CA PRO A 17 -0.68 6.88 -2.49
C PRO A 17 -0.18 7.83 -1.40
N SER A 18 -1.11 8.28 -0.56
CA SER A 18 -0.77 9.03 0.62
C SER A 18 0.11 8.12 1.47
N VAL A 19 1.22 8.66 1.97
CA VAL A 19 2.06 7.94 2.95
C VAL A 19 1.22 7.82 4.23
N THR A 20 0.38 6.79 4.29
CA THR A 20 -0.40 6.45 5.48
C THR A 20 0.51 5.67 6.41
N SER A 21 1.24 6.41 7.24
CA SER A 21 1.89 5.89 8.42
C SER A 21 0.82 5.53 9.44
N ASN A 22 0.55 4.24 9.65
CA ASN A 22 0.29 3.75 11.00
C ASN A 22 1.67 3.60 11.67
N GLY A 23 2.19 4.56 12.45
CA GLY A 23 1.48 5.55 13.24
C GLY A 23 1.62 7.01 12.79
N THR A 24 0.44 7.65 12.73
CA THR A 24 0.15 9.08 12.85
C THR A 24 0.75 9.99 11.78
N ALA A 25 -0.03 10.20 10.72
CA ALA A 25 0.20 11.24 9.73
C ALA A 25 0.28 12.63 10.41
N PRO A 26 1.23 13.50 10.02
CA PRO A 26 1.01 14.92 10.21
C PRO A 26 -0.23 15.30 9.38
N LYS A 27 -1.24 15.88 10.04
CA LYS A 27 -2.31 16.61 9.34
C LYS A 27 -1.63 17.59 8.39
N LEU A 28 -1.70 17.33 7.08
CA LEU A 28 -1.53 18.37 6.08
C LEU A 28 -2.64 19.37 6.36
N VAL A 29 -2.27 20.42 7.08
CA VAL A 29 -3.12 21.58 7.28
C VAL A 29 -3.43 22.10 5.89
N SER A 30 -4.70 21.97 5.48
CA SER A 30 -5.28 22.69 4.35
C SER A 30 -5.30 24.19 4.69
N LYS A 31 -4.12 24.82 4.73
CA LYS A 31 -4.00 26.26 4.61
C LYS A 31 -4.25 26.59 3.14
N GLY A 32 -4.99 27.69 2.93
CA GLY A 32 -5.70 28.00 1.70
C GLY A 32 -4.85 27.85 0.42
N LEU A 33 -5.49 27.25 -0.58
CA LEU A 33 -4.97 27.00 -1.93
C LEU A 33 -4.81 28.27 -2.79
N SER A 34 -4.77 29.47 -2.21
CA SER A 34 -4.77 30.74 -2.97
C SER A 34 -3.38 31.35 -3.22
N ASP A 35 -2.32 30.85 -2.60
CA ASP A 35 -0.95 31.41 -2.74
C ASP A 35 0.03 30.49 -3.51
N TYR A 36 -0.46 29.45 -4.21
CA TYR A 36 0.42 28.44 -4.83
C TYR A 36 0.91 28.76 -6.26
N SER A 37 0.48 29.87 -6.88
CA SER A 37 0.78 30.14 -8.31
C SER A 37 2.27 30.38 -8.60
N GLU A 38 3.07 30.83 -7.63
CA GLU A 38 4.52 31.02 -7.83
C GLU A 38 5.34 29.72 -7.69
N SER A 39 4.77 28.67 -7.10
CA SER A 39 5.47 27.39 -6.90
C SER A 39 5.35 26.40 -8.07
N GLU A 40 4.36 26.60 -8.96
CA GLU A 40 4.18 25.77 -10.17
C GLU A 40 5.23 26.07 -11.24
N GLU A 41 5.70 27.31 -11.34
CA GLU A 41 6.70 27.69 -12.36
C GLU A 41 8.09 27.13 -12.03
N ILE A 42 8.42 26.98 -10.74
CA ILE A 42 9.70 26.43 -10.27
C ILE A 42 9.76 24.90 -10.43
N ALA A 43 8.63 24.20 -10.33
CA ALA A 43 8.61 22.74 -10.37
C ALA A 43 8.72 22.14 -11.79
N SER A 44 8.39 22.92 -12.83
CA SER A 44 8.33 22.44 -14.22
C SER A 44 9.59 22.73 -15.06
N GLY A 45 10.60 23.38 -14.49
CA GLY A 45 11.85 23.70 -15.19
C GLY A 45 12.82 22.51 -15.29
N PRO A 46 13.76 22.50 -16.27
CA PRO A 46 14.81 21.48 -16.41
C PRO A 46 15.62 21.19 -15.13
N GLN A 47 15.71 22.18 -14.24
CA GLN A 47 16.37 22.05 -12.94
C GLN A 47 15.70 21.02 -12.03
N SER A 48 14.37 20.86 -12.09
CA SER A 48 13.65 19.89 -11.25
C SER A 48 13.99 18.44 -11.64
N ILE A 49 14.13 18.16 -12.94
CA ILE A 49 14.53 16.84 -13.44
C ILE A 49 15.97 16.50 -13.03
N ALA A 50 16.88 17.46 -13.08
CA ALA A 50 18.26 17.26 -12.63
C ALA A 50 18.35 16.98 -11.12
N GLN A 51 17.62 17.75 -10.30
CA GLN A 51 17.50 17.51 -8.86
C GLN A 51 16.93 16.12 -8.58
N MET A 52 15.89 15.73 -9.31
CA MET A 52 15.28 14.42 -9.17
C MET A 52 16.26 13.28 -9.52
N SER A 53 17.10 13.44 -10.55
CA SER A 53 18.14 12.44 -10.86
C SER A 53 19.07 12.21 -9.68
N ASN A 54 19.56 13.28 -9.06
CA ASN A 54 20.45 13.18 -7.90
C ASN A 54 19.76 12.51 -6.70
N ILE A 55 18.48 12.81 -6.47
CA ILE A 55 17.68 12.15 -5.43
C ILE A 55 17.58 10.65 -5.71
N LEU A 56 17.16 10.27 -6.92
CA LEU A 56 17.01 8.87 -7.33
C LEU A 56 18.33 8.09 -7.25
N ASP A 57 19.45 8.72 -7.61
CA ASP A 57 20.80 8.14 -7.50
C ASP A 57 21.16 7.85 -6.05
N SER A 58 20.90 8.79 -5.15
CA SER A 58 21.17 8.60 -3.73
C SER A 58 20.27 7.56 -3.06
N LEU A 59 19.09 7.31 -3.63
CA LEU A 59 18.11 6.35 -3.14
C LEU A 59 18.34 4.93 -3.68
N GLN A 60 19.01 4.78 -4.81
CA GLN A 60 19.22 3.50 -5.49
C GLN A 60 19.80 2.38 -4.59
N PRO A 61 20.78 2.64 -3.69
CA PRO A 61 21.30 1.62 -2.78
C PRO A 61 20.24 1.01 -1.83
N TYR A 62 19.14 1.74 -1.59
CA TYR A 62 18.04 1.30 -0.72
C TYR A 62 16.91 0.60 -1.47
N SER A 63 17.11 0.23 -2.73
CA SER A 63 16.04 -0.34 -3.58
C SER A 63 15.32 -1.55 -2.97
N ASP A 64 16.02 -2.41 -2.23
CA ASP A 64 15.42 -3.58 -1.54
C ASP A 64 14.96 -3.28 -0.10
N THR A 65 15.15 -2.06 0.37
CA THR A 65 14.75 -1.64 1.72
C THR A 65 13.25 -1.31 1.72
N LYS A 66 12.52 -1.83 2.71
CA LYS A 66 11.12 -1.45 2.95
C LYS A 66 11.07 0.04 3.27
N ILE A 67 10.12 0.76 2.68
CA ILE A 67 10.05 2.23 2.83
C ILE A 67 10.01 2.64 4.31
N ARG A 68 9.26 1.91 5.15
CA ARG A 68 9.16 2.17 6.60
C ARG A 68 10.48 1.98 7.37
N ASP A 69 11.44 1.25 6.80
CA ASP A 69 12.71 0.89 7.42
C ASP A 69 13.87 1.72 6.83
N LEU A 70 13.57 2.75 6.02
CA LEU A 70 14.58 3.64 5.46
C LEU A 70 15.25 4.49 6.56
N PRO A 71 16.58 4.73 6.47
CA PRO A 71 17.25 5.71 7.29
C PRO A 71 16.61 7.11 7.19
N PRO A 72 16.69 7.96 8.24
CA PRO A 72 16.04 9.27 8.24
C PRO A 72 16.40 10.16 7.05
N ASP A 73 17.67 10.18 6.63
CA ASP A 73 18.16 10.95 5.49
C ASP A 73 17.63 10.42 4.15
N ALA A 74 17.57 9.10 3.98
CA ALA A 74 16.96 8.47 2.81
C ALA A 74 15.43 8.69 2.78
N MET A 75 14.77 8.66 3.94
CA MET A 75 13.34 8.92 4.06
C MET A 75 12.98 10.34 3.64
N GLU A 76 13.79 11.35 4.01
CA GLU A 76 13.60 12.73 3.57
C GLU A 76 13.65 12.85 2.04
N LYS A 77 14.68 12.27 1.43
CA LYS A 77 14.84 12.25 -0.03
C LYS A 77 13.73 11.48 -0.74
N TYR A 78 13.27 10.37 -0.16
CA TYR A 78 12.11 9.63 -0.65
C TYR A 78 10.86 10.52 -0.66
N ARG A 79 10.58 11.25 0.44
CA ARG A 79 9.45 12.20 0.49
C ARG A 79 9.57 13.29 -0.57
N SER A 80 10.77 13.85 -0.78
CA SER A 80 11.00 14.80 -1.87
C SER A 80 10.68 14.18 -3.23
N ALA A 81 11.12 12.96 -3.50
CA ALA A 81 10.81 12.26 -4.75
C ALA A 81 9.30 12.03 -4.92
N VAL A 82 8.57 11.62 -3.87
CA VAL A 82 7.12 11.47 -3.90
C VAL A 82 6.44 12.81 -4.26
N THR A 83 6.92 13.92 -3.69
CA THR A 83 6.42 15.26 -4.02
C THR A 83 6.64 15.59 -5.50
N TYR A 84 7.83 15.33 -6.05
CA TYR A 84 8.08 15.53 -7.49
C TYR A 84 7.17 14.68 -8.37
N VAL A 85 6.97 13.39 -8.02
CA VAL A 85 6.03 12.52 -8.75
C VAL A 85 4.63 13.12 -8.74
N SER A 86 4.15 13.57 -7.57
CA SER A 86 2.82 14.15 -7.42
C SER A 86 2.64 15.44 -8.24
N VAL A 87 3.62 16.34 -8.19
CA VAL A 87 3.54 17.63 -8.91
C VAL A 87 3.64 17.43 -10.42
N LEU A 88 4.46 16.47 -10.87
CA LEU A 88 4.70 16.27 -12.29
C LEU A 88 3.67 15.36 -12.96
N TYR A 89 2.89 14.55 -12.23
CA TYR A 89 2.01 13.48 -12.76
C TYR A 89 1.13 13.89 -13.94
N ASP A 90 0.48 15.05 -13.85
CA ASP A 90 -0.45 15.55 -14.86
C ASP A 90 0.19 16.60 -15.80
N THR A 91 1.51 16.76 -15.76
CA THR A 91 2.27 17.74 -16.56
C THR A 91 2.90 17.10 -17.80
N ASN A 92 3.32 17.93 -18.76
CA ASN A 92 4.07 17.48 -19.94
C ASN A 92 5.48 16.94 -19.60
N ASN A 93 5.97 17.16 -18.38
CA ASN A 93 7.28 16.71 -17.93
C ASN A 93 7.25 15.32 -17.29
N TYR A 94 6.06 14.77 -16.98
CA TYR A 94 5.95 13.43 -16.42
C TYR A 94 6.69 12.34 -17.22
N PRO A 95 6.63 12.32 -18.57
CA PRO A 95 7.37 11.33 -19.36
C PRO A 95 8.89 11.38 -19.12
N GLN A 96 9.48 12.56 -18.93
CA GLN A 96 10.91 12.68 -18.65
C GLN A 96 11.27 12.11 -17.28
N LEU A 97 10.41 12.35 -16.28
CA LEU A 97 10.54 11.75 -14.96
C LEU A 97 10.46 10.21 -15.04
N THR A 98 9.47 9.67 -15.74
CA THR A 98 9.29 8.22 -15.80
C THR A 98 10.35 7.53 -16.66
N GLU A 99 10.93 8.20 -17.66
CA GLU A 99 12.11 7.72 -18.40
C GLU A 99 13.37 7.69 -17.51
N LEU A 100 13.53 8.67 -16.62
CA LEU A 100 14.60 8.69 -15.64
C LEU A 100 14.44 7.54 -14.62
N ILE A 101 13.23 7.33 -14.11
CA ILE A 101 12.91 6.20 -13.22
C ILE A 101 13.17 4.87 -13.94
N GLU A 102 12.72 4.70 -15.18
CA GLU A 102 12.96 3.49 -15.97
C GLU A 102 14.45 3.22 -16.19
N ARG A 103 15.26 4.25 -16.40
CA ARG A 103 16.71 4.08 -16.53
C ARG A 103 17.37 3.54 -15.26
N LYS A 104 16.88 3.94 -14.09
CA LYS A 104 17.45 3.58 -12.78
C LYS A 104 16.87 2.28 -12.21
N TYR A 105 15.60 2.00 -12.49
CA TYR A 105 14.81 0.91 -11.89
C TYR A 105 14.18 -0.05 -12.93
N GLY A 106 14.26 0.21 -14.23
CA GLY A 106 13.62 -0.64 -15.25
C GLY A 106 14.32 -1.99 -15.48
N GLY A 107 15.59 -2.13 -15.07
CA GLY A 107 16.38 -3.35 -15.30
C GLY A 107 16.06 -4.53 -14.38
N ARG A 108 15.16 -4.37 -13.41
CA ARG A 108 14.81 -5.42 -12.43
C ARG A 108 13.39 -5.91 -12.63
N SER A 109 13.20 -7.21 -12.46
CA SER A 109 11.91 -7.89 -12.63
C SER A 109 11.34 -8.46 -11.34
N ASP A 110 12.00 -8.25 -10.19
CA ASP A 110 11.80 -8.99 -8.94
C ASP A 110 11.61 -8.07 -7.71
N TYR A 111 10.85 -6.98 -7.88
CA TYR A 111 10.62 -6.04 -6.78
C TYR A 111 9.80 -6.62 -5.63
N ILE A 112 10.32 -6.49 -4.41
CA ILE A 112 9.64 -6.86 -3.17
C ILE A 112 8.57 -5.79 -2.85
N PRO A 113 7.28 -6.12 -2.73
CA PRO A 113 6.23 -5.14 -2.43
C PRO A 113 6.51 -4.27 -1.21
N GLY A 114 6.22 -2.97 -1.28
CA GLY A 114 6.46 -2.00 -0.19
C GLY A 114 7.92 -1.59 0.02
N THR A 115 8.84 -2.00 -0.86
CA THR A 115 10.21 -1.47 -0.91
C THR A 115 10.29 -0.22 -1.76
N LEU A 116 11.40 0.52 -1.60
CA LEU A 116 11.69 1.69 -2.42
C LEU A 116 11.77 1.34 -3.92
N GLY A 117 12.41 0.22 -4.25
CA GLY A 117 12.50 -0.28 -5.62
C GLY A 117 11.13 -0.62 -6.19
N ALA A 118 10.25 -1.26 -5.41
CA ALA A 118 8.88 -1.50 -5.83
C ALA A 118 8.11 -0.20 -6.10
N TYR A 119 8.30 0.83 -5.27
CA TYR A 119 7.65 2.12 -5.50
C TYR A 119 8.06 2.74 -6.84
N PHE A 120 9.34 2.71 -7.22
CA PHE A 120 9.79 3.33 -8.46
C PHE A 120 9.65 2.44 -9.69
N GLY A 121 10.01 1.15 -9.59
CA GLY A 121 10.07 0.23 -10.72
C GLY A 121 8.92 -0.77 -10.81
N GLY A 122 8.06 -0.86 -9.79
CA GLY A 122 7.07 -1.95 -9.67
C GLY A 122 6.07 -2.03 -10.82
N CYS A 123 5.65 -0.88 -11.38
CA CYS A 123 4.75 -0.81 -12.53
C CYS A 123 5.45 -0.85 -13.90
N LEU A 124 6.79 -0.84 -13.93
CA LEU A 124 7.56 -0.96 -15.18
C LEU A 124 7.73 -2.42 -15.62
N ILE A 125 7.44 -3.37 -14.73
CA ILE A 125 7.49 -4.79 -15.03
C ILE A 125 6.28 -5.13 -15.91
N LYS A 126 6.54 -5.60 -17.14
CA LYS A 126 5.51 -6.15 -18.01
C LYS A 126 4.95 -7.42 -17.38
N ARG A 127 3.64 -7.43 -17.08
CA ARG A 127 2.97 -8.56 -16.44
C ARG A 127 1.69 -8.93 -17.16
N THR A 128 1.42 -10.23 -17.16
CA THR A 128 0.10 -10.76 -17.46
C THR A 128 -0.55 -11.11 -16.14
N MET A 129 -1.53 -10.30 -15.73
CA MET A 129 -2.36 -10.65 -14.58
C MET A 129 -3.38 -11.70 -15.02
N PRO A 130 -3.65 -12.71 -14.18
CA PRO A 130 -4.67 -13.69 -14.49
C PRO A 130 -6.07 -13.06 -14.41
N GLY A 131 -7.01 -13.66 -15.14
CA GLY A 131 -8.38 -13.17 -15.22
C GLY A 131 -8.49 -11.78 -15.86
N ASN A 132 -9.48 -11.02 -15.42
CA ASN A 132 -9.71 -9.63 -15.85
C ASN A 132 -9.05 -8.61 -14.90
N THR A 133 -8.14 -9.04 -14.04
CA THR A 133 -7.48 -8.15 -13.07
C THR A 133 -6.55 -7.18 -13.79
N SER A 134 -6.66 -5.90 -13.44
CA SER A 134 -5.79 -4.85 -13.97
C SER A 134 -4.33 -5.08 -13.60
N SER A 135 -3.40 -4.85 -14.53
CA SER A 135 -1.94 -4.97 -14.28
C SER A 135 -1.44 -4.02 -13.19
N GLY A 136 -2.12 -2.89 -13.00
CA GLY A 136 -1.91 -1.97 -11.89
C GLY A 136 -2.21 -2.56 -10.52
N CYS A 137 -3.04 -3.60 -10.43
CA CYS A 137 -3.43 -4.22 -9.15
C CYS A 137 -2.42 -5.27 -8.65
N SER A 138 -1.28 -5.44 -9.31
CA SER A 138 -0.19 -6.27 -8.79
C SER A 138 0.40 -5.68 -7.50
N LEU A 139 0.80 -6.54 -6.55
CA LEU A 139 1.29 -6.10 -5.23
C LEU A 139 2.48 -5.14 -5.30
N SER A 140 3.34 -5.30 -6.30
CA SER A 140 4.49 -4.41 -6.50
C SER A 140 4.12 -3.08 -7.16
N CYS A 141 2.97 -2.99 -7.85
CA CYS A 141 2.59 -1.83 -8.66
C CYS A 141 1.48 -0.98 -8.02
N VAL A 142 0.59 -1.55 -7.21
CA VAL A 142 -0.62 -0.86 -6.73
C VAL A 142 -0.36 0.47 -6.02
N ASN A 143 0.81 0.62 -5.38
CA ASN A 143 1.26 1.86 -4.74
C ASN A 143 2.54 2.44 -5.36
N ALA A 144 2.91 1.99 -6.56
CA ALA A 144 4.10 2.46 -7.26
C ALA A 144 3.80 3.66 -8.16
N VAL A 145 4.87 4.30 -8.64
CA VAL A 145 4.80 5.37 -9.62
C VAL A 145 4.18 4.82 -10.92
N PRO A 146 3.05 5.38 -11.40
CA PRO A 146 2.44 4.89 -12.62
C PRO A 146 3.34 5.18 -13.83
N PRO A 147 3.38 4.30 -14.83
CA PRO A 147 4.11 4.60 -16.06
C PRO A 147 3.48 5.80 -16.78
N SER A 148 4.27 6.54 -17.56
CA SER A 148 3.71 7.54 -18.47
C SER A 148 2.70 6.90 -19.44
N ARG A 149 1.81 7.67 -20.05
CA ARG A 149 0.83 7.15 -21.03
C ARG A 149 1.47 6.34 -22.16
N ARG A 150 2.68 6.74 -22.60
CA ARG A 150 3.46 6.04 -23.62
C ARG A 150 3.95 4.69 -23.10
N GLN A 151 4.63 4.67 -21.95
CA GLN A 151 5.09 3.43 -21.32
C GLN A 151 3.93 2.51 -20.98
N ALA A 152 2.83 3.03 -20.44
CA ALA A 152 1.63 2.28 -20.12
C ALA A 152 1.11 1.48 -21.31
N ARG A 153 1.02 2.12 -22.49
CA ARG A 153 0.60 1.46 -23.73
C ARG A 153 1.57 0.35 -24.13
N THR A 154 2.88 0.60 -24.07
CA THR A 154 3.91 -0.39 -24.41
C THR A 154 3.87 -1.60 -23.47
N LEU A 155 3.63 -1.36 -22.18
CA LEU A 155 3.61 -2.37 -21.13
C LEU A 155 2.27 -3.14 -21.06
N GLY A 156 1.21 -2.64 -21.70
CA GLY A 156 -0.15 -3.13 -21.45
C GLY A 156 -0.62 -2.80 -20.02
N TRP A 157 -0.12 -1.71 -19.45
CA TRP A 157 -0.44 -1.30 -18.09
C TRP A 157 -1.81 -0.62 -18.03
N THR A 158 -2.62 -1.00 -17.03
CA THR A 158 -3.91 -0.39 -16.72
C THR A 158 -3.92 0.06 -15.26
N PRO A 159 -4.55 1.20 -14.91
CA PRO A 159 -4.68 1.61 -13.51
C PRO A 159 -5.44 0.59 -12.67
N CYS A 160 -5.08 0.43 -11.39
CA CYS A 160 -5.87 -0.38 -10.47
C CYS A 160 -7.11 0.41 -10.03
N GLN A 161 -8.29 -0.19 -10.19
CA GLN A 161 -9.57 0.39 -9.73
C GLN A 161 -10.21 -0.44 -8.61
N GLU A 162 -9.53 -1.50 -8.18
CA GLU A 162 -10.03 -2.50 -7.24
C GLU A 162 -9.36 -2.32 -5.88
N ASN A 163 -10.00 -2.83 -4.82
CA ASN A 163 -9.33 -2.94 -3.53
C ASN A 163 -8.34 -4.11 -3.59
N VAL A 164 -7.11 -3.89 -3.17
CA VAL A 164 -6.05 -4.89 -3.12
C VAL A 164 -5.78 -5.20 -1.67
N LEU A 165 -5.95 -6.47 -1.31
CA LEU A 165 -5.72 -6.97 0.05
C LEU A 165 -4.60 -8.00 0.04
N LEU A 166 -3.79 -8.00 1.09
CA LEU A 166 -2.82 -9.05 1.37
C LEU A 166 -3.37 -9.92 2.51
N GLY A 167 -3.66 -11.18 2.23
CA GLY A 167 -4.09 -12.18 3.20
C GLY A 167 -2.93 -13.05 3.65
N THR A 168 -2.52 -12.95 4.91
CA THR A 168 -1.47 -13.79 5.50
C THR A 168 -2.10 -14.86 6.38
N LEU A 169 -1.89 -16.14 6.07
CA LEU A 169 -2.38 -17.25 6.88
C LEU A 169 -1.51 -17.42 8.14
N ILE A 170 -2.09 -17.17 9.31
CA ILE A 170 -1.45 -17.29 10.63
C ILE A 170 -2.34 -18.18 11.50
N ASN A 171 -1.80 -19.27 12.03
CA ASN A 171 -2.53 -20.22 12.89
C ASN A 171 -3.87 -20.69 12.28
N GLY A 172 -3.85 -20.98 10.96
CA GLY A 172 -5.04 -21.44 10.23
C GLY A 172 -6.11 -20.37 10.00
N ARG A 173 -5.79 -19.08 10.16
CA ARG A 173 -6.69 -17.94 9.87
C ARG A 173 -5.99 -16.89 9.01
N TYR A 174 -6.69 -16.33 8.04
CA TYR A 174 -6.16 -15.22 7.25
C TYR A 174 -6.27 -13.92 8.05
N ASN A 175 -5.17 -13.19 8.11
CA ASN A 175 -5.14 -11.79 8.50
C ASN A 175 -5.04 -10.94 7.23
N PHE A 176 -6.06 -10.11 6.98
CA PHE A 176 -6.12 -9.24 5.81
C PHE A 176 -5.59 -7.84 6.14
N SER A 177 -4.64 -7.36 5.35
CA SER A 177 -4.19 -5.97 5.36
C SER A 177 -4.53 -5.30 4.03
N ARG A 178 -5.13 -4.10 4.07
CA ARG A 178 -5.33 -3.28 2.87
C ARG A 178 -3.97 -2.85 2.31
N VAL A 179 -3.80 -3.02 1.01
CA VAL A 179 -2.62 -2.53 0.28
C VAL A 179 -2.94 -1.17 -0.35
N ASN A 180 -4.13 -1.01 -0.91
CA ASN A 180 -4.69 0.28 -1.35
C ASN A 180 -6.15 0.42 -0.89
N GLU A 181 -6.73 1.58 -1.18
CA GLU A 181 -8.13 1.86 -0.97
C GLU A 181 -8.76 2.36 -2.27
N SER A 182 -9.80 1.67 -2.72
CA SER A 182 -10.66 2.10 -3.82
C SER A 182 -12.10 2.16 -3.28
N PRO A 183 -12.53 3.31 -2.71
CA PRO A 183 -13.80 3.41 -1.99
C PRO A 183 -15.03 3.14 -2.88
N GLU A 184 -14.89 3.37 -4.18
CA GLU A 184 -15.95 3.13 -5.18
C GLU A 184 -16.05 1.66 -5.61
N SER A 185 -15.10 0.80 -5.20
CA SER A 185 -15.05 -0.59 -5.61
C SER A 185 -15.56 -1.51 -4.51
N THR A 186 -16.56 -2.33 -4.83
CA THR A 186 -16.98 -3.45 -3.97
C THR A 186 -16.26 -4.76 -4.33
N HIS A 187 -15.35 -4.72 -5.30
CA HIS A 187 -14.48 -5.84 -5.67
C HIS A 187 -13.13 -5.76 -4.96
N ALA A 188 -12.64 -6.91 -4.48
CA ALA A 188 -11.30 -7.02 -3.92
C ALA A 188 -10.45 -8.11 -4.60
N VAL A 189 -9.22 -7.76 -4.97
CA VAL A 189 -8.16 -8.70 -5.35
C VAL A 189 -7.37 -9.06 -4.11
N ILE A 190 -7.47 -10.31 -3.68
CA ILE A 190 -6.85 -10.80 -2.45
C ILE A 190 -5.65 -11.65 -2.82
N TYR A 191 -4.46 -11.19 -2.43
CA TYR A 191 -3.23 -11.97 -2.55
C TYR A 191 -3.03 -12.80 -1.29
N VAL A 192 -3.04 -14.12 -1.41
CA VAL A 192 -2.78 -15.03 -0.27
C VAL A 192 -1.36 -15.58 -0.32
N ASN A 193 -0.70 -15.68 0.82
CA ASN A 193 0.65 -16.27 0.95
C ASN A 193 0.65 -17.82 0.83
N SER A 194 -0.10 -18.35 -0.13
CA SER A 194 -0.28 -19.78 -0.35
C SER A 194 -0.45 -20.08 -1.85
N ASN A 195 -0.02 -21.28 -2.23
CA ASN A 195 -0.24 -21.88 -3.55
C ASN A 195 -1.57 -22.63 -3.68
N ARG A 196 -2.34 -22.72 -2.60
CA ARG A 196 -3.63 -23.40 -2.54
C ARG A 196 -4.62 -22.55 -1.77
N PHE A 197 -5.88 -22.60 -2.18
CA PHE A 197 -6.94 -21.84 -1.54
C PHE A 197 -8.06 -22.78 -1.12
N ASP A 198 -8.06 -23.13 0.17
CA ASP A 198 -9.07 -24.01 0.77
C ASP A 198 -10.32 -23.23 1.23
N GLY A 199 -10.46 -21.97 0.80
CA GLY A 199 -11.55 -21.10 1.20
C GLY A 199 -11.23 -20.17 2.38
N PHE A 200 -12.24 -19.39 2.75
CA PHE A 200 -12.22 -18.50 3.92
C PHE A 200 -13.03 -19.08 5.07
N SER A 201 -12.68 -18.74 6.31
CA SER A 201 -13.53 -19.01 7.45
C SER A 201 -14.75 -18.07 7.45
N ARG A 202 -15.81 -18.42 8.19
CA ARG A 202 -16.99 -17.54 8.32
C ARG A 202 -16.63 -16.16 8.89
N ALA A 203 -15.69 -16.12 9.85
CA ALA A 203 -15.22 -14.87 10.45
C ALA A 203 -14.46 -14.01 9.44
N GLU A 204 -13.63 -14.62 8.59
CA GLU A 204 -12.91 -13.94 7.49
C GLU A 204 -13.91 -13.37 6.45
N ILE A 205 -14.96 -14.12 6.10
CA ILE A 205 -16.02 -13.64 5.21
C ILE A 205 -16.75 -12.44 5.82
N THR A 206 -17.11 -12.49 7.11
CA THR A 206 -17.72 -11.37 7.81
C THR A 206 -16.80 -10.16 7.81
N GLN A 207 -15.52 -10.32 8.14
CA GLN A 207 -14.54 -9.24 8.10
C GLN A 207 -14.45 -8.57 6.72
N LEU A 208 -14.42 -9.36 5.64
CA LEU A 208 -14.39 -8.82 4.28
C LEU A 208 -15.68 -8.05 3.92
N ARG A 209 -16.85 -8.53 4.37
CA ARG A 209 -18.12 -7.79 4.21
C ARG A 209 -18.11 -6.48 4.97
N ASP A 210 -17.63 -6.48 6.21
CA ASP A 210 -17.50 -5.28 7.03
C ASP A 210 -16.53 -4.25 6.40
N MET A 211 -15.60 -4.72 5.57
CA MET A 211 -14.71 -3.91 4.75
C MET A 211 -15.36 -3.37 3.45
N GLY A 212 -16.62 -3.68 3.18
CA GLY A 212 -17.37 -3.27 1.98
C GLY A 212 -17.16 -4.18 0.77
N VAL A 213 -16.59 -5.37 0.94
CA VAL A 213 -16.29 -6.30 -0.17
C VAL A 213 -17.50 -7.18 -0.47
N GLU A 214 -17.99 -7.12 -1.71
CA GLU A 214 -19.09 -7.95 -2.22
C GLU A 214 -18.58 -9.11 -3.09
N THR A 215 -17.50 -8.89 -3.84
CA THR A 215 -16.90 -9.90 -4.71
C THR A 215 -15.39 -9.94 -4.53
N VAL A 216 -14.79 -11.12 -4.71
CA VAL A 216 -13.36 -11.33 -4.55
C VAL A 216 -12.77 -12.10 -5.72
N THR A 217 -11.53 -11.77 -6.06
CA THR A 217 -10.61 -12.61 -6.84
C THR A 217 -9.47 -13.00 -5.91
N VAL A 218 -9.09 -14.28 -5.85
CA VAL A 218 -7.99 -14.73 -4.99
C VAL A 218 -6.80 -15.14 -5.84
N LEU A 219 -5.66 -14.52 -5.60
CA LEU A 219 -4.41 -14.76 -6.30
C LEU A 219 -3.34 -15.30 -5.35
N SER A 220 -2.45 -16.17 -5.84
CA SER A 220 -1.30 -16.64 -5.07
C SER A 220 -0.21 -15.56 -4.97
N ASN A 221 0.41 -15.44 -3.80
CA ASN A 221 1.61 -14.66 -3.57
C ASN A 221 2.71 -15.55 -2.99
N ASN A 222 3.59 -16.03 -3.86
CA ASN A 222 4.72 -16.88 -3.50
C ASN A 222 6.02 -16.09 -3.30
N GLY A 223 5.94 -14.76 -3.15
CA GLY A 223 7.10 -13.88 -3.17
C GLY A 223 7.69 -13.65 -4.57
N SER A 224 7.15 -14.31 -5.61
CA SER A 224 7.43 -13.99 -7.00
C SER A 224 6.40 -13.00 -7.56
N ASN A 225 6.73 -12.45 -8.72
CA ASN A 225 5.86 -11.55 -9.46
C ASN A 225 4.83 -12.26 -10.35
N ASP A 226 4.90 -13.59 -10.38
CA ASP A 226 3.97 -14.46 -11.08
C ASP A 226 2.84 -14.88 -10.13
N HIS A 227 1.66 -14.35 -10.40
CA HIS A 227 0.46 -14.61 -9.62
C HIS A 227 -0.41 -15.62 -10.35
N ARG A 228 -0.81 -16.70 -9.65
CA ARG A 228 -1.78 -17.67 -10.16
C ARG A 228 -3.14 -17.36 -9.57
N GLU A 229 -4.17 -17.39 -10.40
CA GLU A 229 -5.54 -17.35 -9.92
C GLU A 229 -5.86 -18.65 -9.16
N LEU A 230 -6.33 -18.48 -7.92
CA LEU A 230 -6.77 -19.55 -7.04
C LEU A 230 -8.30 -19.57 -6.92
N LEU A 231 -8.93 -18.41 -7.08
CA LEU A 231 -10.37 -18.25 -7.16
C LEU A 231 -10.69 -17.12 -8.15
N GLN A 232 -11.50 -17.42 -9.15
CA GLN A 232 -12.07 -16.42 -10.06
C GLN A 232 -12.99 -15.45 -9.31
N VAL A 233 -13.42 -14.39 -9.99
CA VAL A 233 -14.39 -13.43 -9.46
C VAL A 233 -15.61 -14.18 -8.89
N THR A 234 -15.74 -14.15 -7.57
CA THR A 234 -16.76 -14.89 -6.82
C THR A 234 -17.42 -13.95 -5.82
N ARG A 235 -18.73 -14.06 -5.62
CA ARG A 235 -19.41 -13.31 -4.56
C ARG A 235 -18.91 -13.77 -3.20
N ILE A 236 -18.74 -12.85 -2.27
CA ILE A 236 -18.14 -13.14 -0.96
C ILE A 236 -18.90 -14.20 -0.16
N GLY A 237 -20.22 -14.33 -0.38
CA GLY A 237 -21.05 -15.37 0.24
C GLY A 237 -20.90 -16.76 -0.38
N ASP A 238 -20.38 -16.84 -1.60
CA ASP A 238 -20.23 -18.09 -2.37
C ASP A 238 -18.78 -18.61 -2.34
N VAL A 239 -17.88 -17.91 -1.63
CA VAL A 239 -16.50 -18.36 -1.43
C VAL A 239 -16.52 -19.66 -0.61
N PRO A 240 -15.73 -20.69 -0.99
CA PRO A 240 -15.63 -21.93 -0.22
C PRO A 240 -15.34 -21.65 1.25
N ILE A 241 -16.04 -22.38 2.15
CA ILE A 241 -15.79 -22.28 3.59
C ILE A 241 -14.69 -23.27 3.95
N ARG A 242 -13.58 -22.77 4.49
CA ARG A 242 -12.49 -23.63 4.97
C ARG A 242 -12.97 -24.42 6.18
N VAL A 243 -13.09 -25.74 6.03
CA VAL A 243 -13.38 -26.65 7.14
C VAL A 243 -12.13 -26.68 8.03
N SER A 244 -12.23 -26.13 9.23
CA SER A 244 -11.12 -26.20 10.19
C SER A 244 -10.99 -27.65 10.64
N THR A 245 -9.95 -28.34 10.18
CA THR A 245 -9.60 -29.71 10.60
C THR A 245 -9.08 -29.77 12.05
N THR A 246 -9.42 -28.80 12.90
CA THR A 246 -9.09 -28.77 14.33
C THR A 246 -9.81 -29.82 15.16
N ASN A 247 -10.29 -30.90 14.56
CA ASN A 247 -10.54 -32.16 15.26
C ASN A 247 -9.21 -32.89 15.51
N VAL A 248 -8.17 -32.18 15.94
CA VAL A 248 -7.18 -32.83 16.81
C VAL A 248 -7.99 -33.06 18.08
N PRO A 249 -8.30 -34.32 18.45
CA PRO A 249 -8.94 -34.59 19.71
C PRO A 249 -8.15 -33.82 20.76
N ALA A 250 -8.84 -33.10 21.63
CA ALA A 250 -8.26 -32.70 22.90
C ALA A 250 -7.84 -34.00 23.58
N THR A 251 -6.67 -34.51 23.18
CA THR A 251 -5.99 -35.58 23.86
C THR A 251 -5.73 -34.92 25.19
N ASP A 252 -6.35 -35.47 26.23
CA ASP A 252 -6.08 -35.19 27.63
C ASP A 252 -4.56 -35.21 27.85
N LEU A 253 -3.87 -34.13 27.49
CA LEU A 253 -2.66 -33.70 28.12
C LEU A 253 -3.16 -33.23 29.48
N ALA A 254 -3.27 -34.20 30.38
CA ALA A 254 -3.49 -34.00 31.78
C ALA A 254 -2.76 -32.74 32.20
N LEU A 255 -3.53 -31.77 32.71
CA LEU A 255 -2.99 -30.58 33.34
C LEU A 255 -2.02 -31.04 34.44
N GLU A 256 -0.73 -31.02 34.15
CA GLU A 256 0.25 -30.72 35.19
C GLU A 256 -0.17 -29.36 35.77
N PRO A 257 -0.38 -29.26 37.09
CA PRO A 257 -0.78 -28.01 37.73
C PRO A 257 0.28 -26.96 37.44
N VAL A 258 0.00 -26.08 36.47
CA VAL A 258 0.80 -24.90 36.19
C VAL A 258 0.70 -24.01 37.42
N THR A 259 1.68 -24.13 38.32
CA THR A 259 1.96 -23.15 39.36
C THR A 259 2.02 -21.78 38.71
N SER A 260 1.01 -20.98 39.03
CA SER A 260 0.81 -19.61 38.60
C SER A 260 1.99 -18.74 39.05
N THR A 261 3.07 -18.76 38.27
CA THR A 261 4.12 -17.77 38.38
C THR A 261 3.58 -16.50 37.75
N THR A 262 3.19 -15.58 38.63
CA THR A 262 2.65 -14.27 38.32
C THR A 262 3.57 -13.57 37.31
N PRO A 263 3.12 -13.19 36.11
CA PRO A 263 3.95 -12.42 35.21
C PRO A 263 4.21 -11.06 35.86
N GLY A 264 5.47 -10.83 36.22
CA GLY A 264 5.96 -9.55 36.68
C GLY A 264 5.57 -8.48 35.67
N VAL A 265 4.82 -7.48 36.15
CA VAL A 265 4.45 -6.30 35.39
C VAL A 265 5.74 -5.65 34.90
N SER A 266 6.00 -5.78 33.59
CA SER A 266 7.12 -5.09 32.94
C SER A 266 6.93 -3.60 33.15
N SER A 267 7.80 -3.02 33.98
CA SER A 267 7.86 -1.62 34.39
C SER A 267 8.35 -0.72 33.26
N SER A 268 7.63 -0.71 32.15
CA SER A 268 7.85 0.17 31.01
C SER A 268 6.58 1.00 30.87
N ASN A 269 6.71 2.32 31.05
CA ASN A 269 5.69 3.35 30.80
C ASN A 269 4.95 3.97 32.02
N ILE A 270 5.43 3.87 33.27
CA ILE A 270 4.86 4.70 34.36
C ILE A 270 5.47 6.13 34.37
N TRP A 271 6.65 6.32 33.78
CA TRP A 271 7.37 7.59 33.85
C TRP A 271 6.69 8.75 33.10
N TRP A 272 6.01 8.50 31.98
CA TRP A 272 5.31 9.58 31.25
C TRP A 272 4.09 10.12 32.00
N ILE A 273 3.44 9.29 32.83
CA ILE A 273 2.31 9.71 33.67
C ILE A 273 2.79 10.71 34.74
N ALA A 274 3.97 10.48 35.33
CA ALA A 274 4.55 11.41 36.30
C ALA A 274 4.88 12.78 35.68
N ILE A 275 5.36 12.80 34.42
CA ILE A 275 5.65 14.05 33.70
C ILE A 275 4.38 14.86 33.46
N ILE A 276 3.29 14.21 33.04
CA ILE A 276 2.00 14.89 32.81
C ILE A 276 1.48 15.55 34.10
N ILE A 277 1.60 14.85 35.23
CA ILE A 277 1.16 15.39 36.53
C ILE A 277 1.99 16.61 36.93
N ILE A 278 3.31 16.58 36.76
CA ILE A 278 4.19 17.71 37.08
C ILE A 278 3.86 18.92 36.20
N VAL A 279 3.68 18.73 34.90
CA VAL A 279 3.31 19.81 33.97
C VAL A 279 1.96 20.41 34.33
N ALA A 280 0.96 19.58 34.68
CA ALA A 280 -0.35 20.05 35.11
C ALA A 280 -0.28 20.90 36.39
N VAL A 281 0.54 20.51 37.37
CA VAL A 281 0.74 21.29 38.62
C VAL A 281 1.42 22.63 38.35
N ILE A 282 2.44 22.67 37.47
CA ILE A 282 3.12 23.92 37.10
C ILE A 282 2.12 24.88 36.43
N ILE A 283 1.32 24.40 35.49
CA ILE A 283 0.29 25.22 34.82
C ILE A 283 -0.71 25.76 35.85
N LEU A 284 -1.16 24.93 36.79
CA LEU A 284 -2.13 25.32 37.81
C LEU A 284 -1.56 26.39 38.77
N VAL A 285 -0.29 26.29 39.16
CA VAL A 285 0.39 27.31 39.98
C VAL A 285 0.59 28.62 39.22
N LEU A 286 0.84 28.55 37.90
CA LEU A 286 0.98 29.75 37.06
C LEU A 286 -0.36 30.47 36.84
N ILE A 287 -1.49 29.76 36.88
CA ILE A 287 -2.83 30.36 36.74
C ILE A 287 -3.31 30.98 38.06
N LEU A 288 -2.89 30.43 39.21
CA LEU A 288 -3.33 30.87 40.54
C LEU A 288 -2.48 32.00 41.15
N LYS A 289 -1.40 32.41 40.49
CA LYS A 289 -0.59 33.59 40.86
C LYS A 289 -0.91 34.77 39.96
#